data_AF-A0A498NZL1-F1
#
_entry.id   AF-A0A498NZL1-F1
#
_cell.length_a   1.000
_cell.length_b   1.000
_cell.length_c   1.000
_cell.angle_alpha   90.00
_cell.angle_beta   90.00
_cell.angle_gamma   90.00
#
_symmetry.space_group_name_H-M   'P 1'
#
loop_
_entity.id
_entity.type
_entity.pdbx_description
1 polymer ?
#
loop_
_entity_poly.entity_id
_entity_poly.type
_entity_poly.pdbx_seq_one_letter_code
_entity_poly.pdbx_strand_id
1 'polypeptide(L)'
;MRVGCILGTCQHQEWANCNHFSMTMMENIDALDELVDESDPDVDFPNSFHAFQTAEGIRREHPDKDWFQLVGLIHDVGKIMALYGEPQHRVWDL
;
A
#
# COMPACT_ATOMS: atom_id res chain seq x y z
N MET A 1 4.57 -6.76 -32.17
CA MET A 1 4.73 -8.01 -31.41
C MET A 1 5.78 -7.73 -30.33
N ARG A 2 5.37 -7.31 -29.13
CA ARG A 2 6.30 -7.01 -28.04
C ARG A 2 6.75 -8.35 -27.45
N VAL A 3 8.07 -8.60 -27.48
CA VAL A 3 8.69 -9.76 -26.85
C VAL A 3 8.33 -9.75 -25.36
N GLY A 4 7.90 -10.91 -24.86
CA GLY A 4 7.19 -11.09 -23.60
C GLY A 4 7.86 -10.41 -22.42
N CYS A 5 7.12 -9.54 -21.77
CA CYS A 5 7.50 -9.01 -20.49
C CYS A 5 7.16 -10.03 -19.40
N ILE A 6 8.11 -10.34 -18.53
CA ILE A 6 7.85 -11.08 -17.29
C ILE A 6 7.14 -10.08 -16.37
N LEU A 7 5.91 -10.39 -15.94
CA LEU A 7 4.99 -9.47 -15.22
C LEU A 7 5.69 -8.55 -14.19
N GLY A 8 6.51 -9.10 -13.30
CA GLY A 8 7.23 -8.31 -12.29
C GLY A 8 8.27 -7.33 -12.84
N THR A 9 8.95 -7.67 -13.96
CA THR A 9 9.94 -6.76 -14.57
C THR A 9 9.29 -5.55 -15.24
N CYS A 10 8.08 -5.70 -15.79
CA CYS A 10 7.32 -4.57 -16.33
C CYS A 10 6.84 -3.62 -15.23
N GLN A 11 6.28 -4.16 -14.15
CA GLN A 11 5.81 -3.33 -13.04
C GLN A 11 6.96 -2.53 -12.42
N HIS A 12 8.12 -3.15 -12.22
CA HIS A 12 9.28 -2.41 -11.73
C HIS A 12 9.68 -1.28 -12.68
N GLN A 13 9.73 -1.52 -13.99
CA GLN A 13 10.04 -0.47 -14.97
C GLN A 13 9.01 0.68 -15.00
N GLU A 14 7.74 0.36 -14.74
CA GLU A 14 6.64 1.31 -14.73
C GLU A 14 6.65 2.17 -13.46
N TRP A 15 6.81 1.56 -12.29
CA TRP A 15 6.61 2.23 -10.99
C TRP A 15 7.89 2.75 -10.33
N ALA A 16 9.08 2.21 -10.66
CA ALA A 16 10.32 2.54 -9.95
C ALA A 16 10.78 4.00 -10.07
N ASN A 17 10.28 4.76 -11.06
CA ASN A 17 10.63 6.17 -11.22
C ASN A 17 9.87 7.11 -10.27
N CYS A 18 8.86 6.60 -9.54
CA CYS A 18 8.08 7.37 -8.56
C CYS A 18 7.56 8.72 -9.09
N ASN A 19 7.11 8.77 -10.34
CA ASN A 19 6.69 10.00 -11.04
C ASN A 19 5.20 10.03 -11.40
N HIS A 20 4.42 9.08 -10.87
CA HIS A 20 2.98 8.95 -11.12
C HIS A 20 2.14 10.00 -10.38
N PHE A 21 2.60 10.41 -9.20
CA PHE A 21 1.96 11.40 -8.34
C PHE A 21 2.96 11.99 -7.34
N SER A 22 2.58 13.09 -6.70
CA SER A 22 3.36 13.74 -5.63
C SER A 22 2.41 14.13 -4.52
N MET A 23 2.59 13.54 -3.34
CA MET A 23 1.76 13.76 -2.15
C MET A 23 2.56 13.51 -0.88
N THR A 24 2.07 14.04 0.24
CA THR A 24 2.57 13.72 1.59
C THR A 24 2.14 12.31 2.00
N MET A 25 2.79 11.76 3.02
CA MET A 25 2.45 10.42 3.51
C MET A 25 1.01 10.35 4.04
N MET A 26 0.54 11.41 4.72
CA MET A 26 -0.83 11.44 5.22
C MET A 26 -1.86 11.55 4.09
N GLU A 27 -1.59 12.35 3.06
CA GLU A 27 -2.47 12.39 1.87
C GLU A 27 -2.56 11.02 1.17
N ASN A 28 -1.47 10.23 1.17
CA ASN A 28 -1.50 8.86 0.66
C ASN A 28 -2.39 7.96 1.53
N ILE A 29 -2.22 8.01 2.85
CA ILE A 29 -3.04 7.23 3.80
C ILE A 29 -4.52 7.62 3.68
N ASP A 30 -4.83 8.91 3.57
CA ASP A 30 -6.20 9.40 3.36
C ASP A 30 -6.77 8.92 2.02
N ALA A 31 -5.98 8.83 0.96
CA ALA A 31 -6.42 8.27 -0.32
C ALA A 31 -6.83 6.79 -0.19
N LEU A 32 -6.25 6.03 0.75
CA LEU A 32 -6.64 4.65 1.02
C LEU A 32 -8.02 4.52 1.70
N ASP A 33 -8.69 5.63 2.04
CA ASP A 33 -10.11 5.62 2.42
C ASP A 33 -11.03 5.12 1.27
N GLU A 34 -10.57 5.24 0.02
CA GLU A 34 -11.31 4.81 -1.17
C GLU A 34 -11.00 3.36 -1.59
N LEU A 35 -10.15 2.65 -0.83
CA LEU A 35 -9.65 1.33 -1.20
C LEU A 35 -10.02 0.27 -0.16
N VAL A 36 -10.76 -0.74 -0.60
CA VAL A 36 -10.95 -2.01 0.13
C VAL A 36 -10.09 -3.07 -0.53
N ASP A 37 -9.33 -3.82 0.27
CA ASP A 37 -8.49 -4.93 -0.20
C ASP A 37 -9.34 -6.17 -0.48
N GLU A 38 -9.52 -6.54 -1.74
CA GLU A 38 -10.32 -7.71 -2.14
C GLU A 38 -9.63 -9.05 -1.83
N SER A 39 -8.33 -9.04 -1.51
CA SER A 39 -7.57 -10.26 -1.21
C SER A 39 -7.60 -10.65 0.27
N ASP A 40 -7.87 -9.69 1.16
CA ASP A 40 -7.94 -9.91 2.60
C ASP A 40 -9.33 -10.48 2.98
N PRO A 41 -9.42 -11.75 3.42
CA PRO A 41 -10.70 -12.35 3.80
C PRO A 41 -11.22 -11.85 5.16
N ASP A 42 -10.40 -11.13 5.92
CA ASP A 42 -10.67 -10.76 7.31
C ASP A 42 -11.24 -9.34 7.47
N VAL A 43 -11.14 -8.49 6.44
CA VAL A 43 -11.59 -7.08 6.49
C VAL A 43 -12.43 -6.67 5.28
N ASP A 44 -13.45 -5.84 5.52
CA ASP A 44 -14.34 -5.29 4.48
C ASP A 44 -14.47 -3.75 4.57
N PHE A 45 -13.51 -3.10 5.25
CA PHE A 45 -13.45 -1.66 5.47
C PHE A 45 -12.22 -1.03 4.79
N PRO A 46 -12.15 0.31 4.68
CA PRO A 46 -11.05 0.97 3.98
C PRO A 46 -9.65 0.68 4.56
N ASN A 47 -8.66 0.52 3.68
CA ASN A 47 -7.31 0.10 4.05
C ASN A 47 -6.57 1.14 4.93
N SER A 48 -7.01 2.41 4.91
CA SER A 48 -6.53 3.44 5.84
C SER A 48 -6.73 3.04 7.31
N PHE A 49 -7.87 2.44 7.66
CA PHE A 49 -8.13 1.97 9.02
C PHE A 49 -7.19 0.82 9.40
N HIS A 50 -6.89 -0.08 8.46
CA HIS A 50 -5.92 -1.15 8.68
C HIS A 50 -4.54 -0.58 9.04
N ALA A 51 -4.09 0.46 8.32
CA ALA A 51 -2.81 1.13 8.61
C ALA A 51 -2.75 1.66 10.06
N PHE A 52 -3.81 2.32 10.53
CA PHE A 52 -3.88 2.80 11.92
C PHE A 52 -3.99 1.68 12.95
N GLN A 53 -4.75 0.62 12.66
CA GLN A 53 -4.85 -0.55 13.54
C GLN A 53 -3.49 -1.22 13.74
N THR A 54 -2.74 -1.41 12.67
CA THR A 54 -1.38 -1.99 12.70
C THR A 54 -0.42 -1.09 13.49
N ALA A 55 -0.41 0.22 13.19
CA ALA A 55 0.43 1.18 13.92
C ALA A 55 0.12 1.23 15.42
N GLU A 56 -1.17 1.26 15.80
CA GLU A 56 -1.60 1.30 17.21
C GLU A 56 -1.36 -0.02 17.94
N GLY A 57 -1.50 -1.16 17.25
CA GLY A 57 -1.11 -2.46 17.78
C GLY A 57 0.37 -2.50 18.13
N ILE A 58 1.23 -2.07 17.19
CA ILE A 58 2.67 -1.97 17.42
C ILE A 58 2.99 -0.99 18.55
N ARG A 59 2.31 0.16 18.62
CA ARG A 59 2.53 1.14 19.70
C ARG A 59 2.23 0.56 21.08
N ARG A 60 1.21 -0.30 21.21
CA ARG A 60 0.85 -0.95 22.48
C ARG A 60 1.90 -1.97 22.92
N GLU A 61 2.42 -2.78 22.00
CA GLU A 61 3.39 -3.84 22.29
C GLU A 61 4.84 -3.34 22.33
N HIS A 62 5.15 -2.27 21.58
CA HIS A 62 6.47 -1.69 21.42
C HIS A 62 6.43 -0.15 21.57
N PRO A 63 6.05 0.35 22.76
CA PRO A 63 5.96 1.79 23.00
C PRO A 63 7.31 2.51 22.93
N ASP A 64 8.42 1.78 23.05
CA ASP A 64 9.80 2.26 22.97
C ASP A 64 10.33 2.41 21.54
N LYS A 65 9.58 1.96 20.52
CA LYS A 65 10.01 1.90 19.12
C LYS A 65 9.08 2.72 18.23
N ASP A 66 9.23 4.03 18.29
CA ASP A 66 8.50 4.99 17.45
C ASP A 66 8.61 4.68 15.94
N TRP A 67 9.81 4.35 15.46
CA TRP A 67 10.03 3.96 14.07
C TRP A 67 9.21 2.71 13.67
N PHE A 68 8.97 1.78 14.60
CA PHE A 68 8.23 0.57 14.29
C PHE A 68 6.74 0.83 14.18
N GLN A 69 6.23 1.79 14.96
CA GLN A 69 4.87 2.30 14.83
C GLN A 69 4.66 2.94 13.45
N LEU A 70 5.65 3.74 13.01
CA LEU A 70 5.64 4.34 11.67
C LEU A 70 5.67 3.27 10.57
N VAL A 71 6.50 2.22 10.71
CA VAL A 71 6.49 1.08 9.77
C VAL A 71 5.11 0.47 9.67
N GLY A 72 4.43 0.25 10.80
CA GLY A 72 3.04 -0.23 10.80
C GLY A 72 2.07 0.70 10.07
N LEU A 73 2.27 2.01 10.14
CA LEU A 73 1.43 2.97 9.43
C LEU A 73 1.69 2.97 7.92
N ILE A 74 2.94 2.81 7.49
CA ILE A 74 3.31 2.99 6.06
C ILE A 74 3.43 1.68 5.27
N HIS A 75 3.30 0.51 5.92
CA HIS A 75 3.61 -0.77 5.27
C HIS A 75 2.79 -1.03 3.99
N ASP A 76 1.55 -0.55 3.97
CA ASP A 76 0.58 -0.76 2.88
C ASP A 76 0.38 0.46 1.97
N VAL A 77 1.19 1.51 2.06
CA VAL A 77 0.97 2.73 1.23
C VAL A 77 1.24 2.50 -0.25
N GLY A 78 1.91 1.40 -0.62
CA GLY A 78 2.05 0.95 -2.01
C GLY A 78 0.73 0.55 -2.64
N LYS A 79 -0.30 0.25 -1.83
CA LYS A 79 -1.64 -0.14 -2.29
C LYS A 79 -2.33 0.95 -3.12
N ILE A 80 -1.86 2.21 -3.03
CA ILE A 80 -2.29 3.33 -3.86
C ILE A 80 -2.21 3.05 -5.37
N MET A 81 -1.35 2.14 -5.82
CA MET A 81 -1.28 1.73 -7.24
C MET A 81 -2.65 1.28 -7.79
N ALA A 82 -3.50 0.66 -6.95
CA ALA A 82 -4.85 0.26 -7.33
C ALA A 82 -5.76 1.44 -7.71
N LEU A 83 -5.61 2.57 -7.01
CA LEU A 83 -6.35 3.82 -7.30
C LEU A 83 -5.86 4.49 -8.59
N TYR A 84 -4.66 4.15 -9.04
CA TYR A 84 -4.06 4.65 -10.29
C TYR A 84 -4.17 3.66 -11.46
N GLY A 85 -5.10 2.70 -11.36
CA GLY A 85 -5.50 1.84 -12.47
C GLY A 85 -4.81 0.48 -12.53
N GLU A 86 -3.97 0.13 -11.55
CA GLU A 86 -3.51 -1.25 -11.43
C GLU A 86 -4.66 -2.16 -10.96
N PRO A 87 -4.90 -3.31 -11.63
CA PRO A 87 -5.74 -4.35 -11.08
C PRO A 87 -5.24 -4.78 -9.72
N GLN A 88 -6.13 -4.95 -8.75
CA GLN A 88 -5.77 -5.29 -7.36
C GLN A 88 -4.84 -6.51 -7.23
N HIS A 89 -5.08 -7.59 -7.99
CA HIS A 89 -4.20 -8.78 -8.01
C HIS A 89 -2.75 -8.47 -8.43
N ARG A 90 -2.46 -7.35 -9.10
CA ARG A 90 -1.09 -6.93 -9.45
C ARG A 90 -0.42 -6.10 -8.37
N VAL A 91 -1.17 -5.67 -7.36
CA VAL A 91 -0.71 -4.80 -6.26
C VAL A 91 -0.38 -5.64 -5.03
N TRP A 92 -1.14 -6.72 -4.77
CA TRP A 92 -0.93 -7.60 -3.61
C TRP A 92 0.01 -8.78 -3.90
N ASP A 93 -0.02 -9.34 -5.12
CA ASP A 93 0.74 -10.57 -5.49
C ASP A 93 2.19 -10.29 -5.95
N LEU A 94 2.82 -9.20 -5.48
CA LEU A 94 4.18 -8.80 -5.85
C LEU A 94 5.28 -9.49 -5.03
#